data_AF-A0A822EDC3-F1
#
_entry.id   AF-A0A822EDC3-F1
#
_cell.length_a   1.000
_cell.length_b   1.000
_cell.length_c   1.000
_cell.angle_alpha   90.00
_cell.angle_beta   90.00
_cell.angle_gamma   90.00
#
_symmetry.space_group_name_H-M   'P 1'
#
loop_
_entity.id
_entity.type
_entity.pdbx_description
1 polymer ?
#
loop_
_entity_poly.entity_id
_entity_poly.type
_entity_poly.pdbx_seq_one_letter_code
_entity_poly.pdbx_strand_id
1 'polypeptide(L)'
;MSATKRFEYLFVQYKLAQLKRLNNLLEQDYIEQIYDDCVRYISKHLSEEYQNGISILNRCLINQTVLTVDDIEQYRTYIDHAKLADELRNNYLGKEIVHSSAFILYLDQQVDIILKSLQEKDIDDLSAKTSLDKIKILSMYFSDINRKYKDACQVFSEKYEFIVKAFKNSV
;
A
#
# COMPACT_ATOMS: atom_id res chain seq x y z
N MET A 1 -2.80 22.04 13.79
CA MET A 1 -2.71 20.63 13.29
C MET A 1 -3.06 19.69 14.44
N SER A 2 -3.88 18.66 14.25
CA SER A 2 -4.25 17.70 15.33
C SER A 2 -3.14 16.65 15.55
N ALA A 3 -3.15 15.96 16.69
CA ALA A 3 -2.19 14.88 16.99
C ALA A 3 -2.26 13.73 15.95
N THR A 4 -3.46 13.39 15.49
CA THR A 4 -3.66 12.41 14.39
C THR A 4 -2.98 12.85 13.09
N LYS A 5 -3.10 14.14 12.72
CA LYS A 5 -2.45 14.70 11.53
C LYS A 5 -0.92 14.84 11.67
N ARG A 6 -0.39 14.73 12.89
CA ARG A 6 1.05 14.66 13.18
C ARG A 6 1.53 13.22 13.37
N PHE A 7 0.65 12.23 13.20
CA PHE A 7 0.94 10.81 13.39
C PHE A 7 1.42 10.45 14.81
N GLU A 8 1.01 11.24 15.82
CA GLU A 8 1.35 11.04 17.23
C GLU A 8 0.41 10.01 17.89
N TYR A 9 0.29 8.82 17.30
CA TYR A 9 -0.71 7.82 17.71
C TYR A 9 -0.52 7.29 19.14
N LEU A 10 0.71 7.26 19.65
CA LEU A 10 0.98 6.94 21.06
C LEU A 10 0.34 7.96 22.02
N PHE A 11 0.40 9.25 21.68
CA PHE A 11 -0.24 10.29 22.49
C PHE A 11 -1.77 10.19 22.40
N VAL A 12 -2.31 9.90 21.22
CA VAL A 12 -3.74 9.66 21.02
C VAL A 12 -4.20 8.46 21.85
N GLN A 13 -3.47 7.35 21.80
CA GLN A 13 -3.71 6.15 22.60
C GLN A 13 -3.73 6.46 24.09
N TYR A 14 -2.73 7.20 24.58
CA TYR A 14 -2.68 7.63 25.98
C TYR A 14 -3.92 8.44 26.38
N LYS A 15 -4.38 9.36 25.53
CA LYS A 15 -5.57 10.17 25.80
C LYS A 15 -6.88 9.36 25.78
N LEU A 16 -7.03 8.41 24.86
CA LEU A 16 -8.16 7.49 24.87
C LEU A 16 -8.17 6.62 26.14
N ALA A 17 -7.02 6.15 26.58
CA ALA A 17 -6.89 5.39 27.83
C ALA A 17 -7.34 6.23 29.04
N GLN A 18 -6.95 7.51 29.10
CA GLN A 18 -7.39 8.43 30.15
C GLN A 18 -8.90 8.65 30.13
N LEU A 19 -9.50 8.87 28.95
CA LEU A 19 -10.95 9.04 28.81
C LEU A 19 -11.71 7.80 29.26
N LYS A 20 -11.26 6.61 28.84
CA LYS A 20 -11.87 5.34 29.25
C LYS A 20 -11.78 5.12 30.76
N ARG A 21 -10.61 5.39 31.36
CA ARG A 21 -10.42 5.31 32.82
C ARG A 21 -11.33 6.29 33.57
N LEU A 22 -11.46 7.51 33.04
CA LEU A 22 -12.33 8.51 33.63
C LEU A 22 -13.80 8.09 33.56
N ASN A 23 -14.25 7.56 32.41
CA ASN A 23 -15.61 7.08 32.25
C ASN A 23 -15.92 5.93 33.21
N ASN A 24 -14.98 5.00 33.39
CA ASN A 24 -15.14 3.90 34.34
C ASN A 24 -15.25 4.36 35.82
N LEU A 25 -14.81 5.58 36.14
CA LEU A 25 -14.89 6.13 37.51
C LEU A 25 -16.15 6.95 37.74
N LEU A 26 -16.61 7.66 36.71
CA LEU A 26 -17.71 8.62 36.83
C LEU A 26 -19.03 8.10 36.25
N GLU A 27 -18.97 7.11 35.37
CA GLU A 27 -20.11 6.49 34.69
C GLU A 27 -21.06 7.54 34.09
N GLN A 28 -20.51 8.42 33.26
CA GLN A 28 -21.26 9.54 32.67
C GLN A 28 -21.42 9.34 31.18
N ASP A 29 -22.66 9.28 30.70
CA ASP A 29 -23.00 9.15 29.27
C ASP A 29 -22.27 10.17 28.39
N TYR A 30 -22.08 11.40 28.89
CA TYR A 30 -21.37 12.44 28.16
C TYR A 30 -19.89 12.10 27.90
N ILE A 31 -19.22 11.43 28.83
CA ILE A 31 -17.81 11.02 28.67
C ILE A 31 -17.70 9.85 27.70
N GLU A 32 -18.65 8.91 27.77
CA GLU A 32 -18.78 7.84 26.79
C GLU A 32 -18.98 8.39 25.37
N GLN A 33 -19.88 9.37 25.21
CA GLN A 33 -20.11 10.02 23.93
C GLN A 33 -18.85 10.70 23.37
N ILE A 34 -18.07 11.40 24.22
CA ILE A 34 -16.79 12.00 23.79
C ILE A 34 -15.80 10.92 23.35
N TYR A 35 -15.71 9.82 24.09
CA TYR A 35 -14.83 8.71 23.75
C TYR A 35 -15.19 8.12 22.38
N ASP A 36 -16.47 7.86 22.15
CA ASP A 36 -16.98 7.32 20.89
C ASP A 36 -16.75 8.29 19.72
N ASP A 37 -16.93 9.59 19.93
CA ASP A 37 -16.65 10.61 18.92
C ASP A 37 -15.16 10.66 18.57
N CYS A 38 -14.27 10.50 19.57
CA CYS A 38 -12.82 10.40 19.33
C CYS A 38 -12.48 9.14 18.51
N VAL A 39 -13.01 7.97 18.90
CA VAL A 39 -12.79 6.71 18.19
C VAL A 39 -13.29 6.81 16.75
N ARG A 40 -14.47 7.40 16.53
CA ARG A 40 -15.05 7.61 15.19
C ARG A 40 -14.18 8.53 14.34
N TYR A 41 -13.71 9.64 14.90
CA TYR A 41 -12.82 10.58 14.19
C TYR A 41 -11.49 9.92 13.79
N ILE A 42 -10.85 9.19 14.71
CA ILE A 42 -9.58 8.49 14.44
C ILE A 42 -9.79 7.40 13.37
N SER A 43 -10.85 6.62 13.51
CA SER A 43 -11.23 5.56 12.56
C SER A 43 -11.42 6.10 11.14
N LYS A 44 -12.14 7.22 11.01
CA LYS A 44 -12.33 7.91 9.74
C LYS A 44 -11.00 8.39 9.17
N HIS A 45 -10.16 9.02 9.99
CA HIS A 45 -8.86 9.52 9.56
C HIS A 45 -7.94 8.38 9.04
N LEU A 46 -7.84 7.26 9.77
CA LEU A 46 -7.02 6.11 9.32
C LEU A 46 -7.57 5.49 8.03
N SER A 47 -8.89 5.47 7.88
CA SER A 47 -9.52 5.00 6.64
C SER A 47 -9.20 5.92 5.46
N GLU A 48 -9.22 7.24 5.67
CA GLU A 48 -8.84 8.23 4.66
C GLU A 48 -7.36 8.10 4.29
N GLU A 49 -6.45 7.92 5.26
CA GLU A 49 -5.03 7.70 5.00
C GLU A 49 -4.78 6.44 4.15
N TYR A 50 -5.50 5.35 4.44
CA TYR A 50 -5.44 4.15 3.60
C TYR A 50 -5.91 4.42 2.17
N GLN A 51 -7.06 5.06 2.00
CA GLN A 51 -7.59 5.40 0.67
C GLN A 51 -6.64 6.32 -0.11
N ASN A 52 -6.05 7.31 0.55
CA ASN A 52 -5.08 8.22 -0.04
C ASN A 52 -3.83 7.47 -0.52
N GLY A 53 -3.28 6.59 0.31
CA GLY A 53 -2.09 5.81 -0.04
C GLY A 53 -2.34 4.86 -1.22
N ILE A 54 -3.45 4.12 -1.25
CA ILE A 54 -3.76 3.26 -2.40
C ILE A 54 -4.09 4.07 -3.66
N SER A 55 -4.70 5.25 -3.54
CA SER A 55 -4.94 6.15 -4.67
C SER A 55 -3.64 6.67 -5.28
N ILE A 56 -2.66 7.01 -4.44
CA ILE A 56 -1.32 7.41 -4.89
C ILE A 56 -0.65 6.26 -5.63
N LEU A 57 -0.65 5.05 -5.04
CA LEU A 57 -0.09 3.88 -5.71
C LEU A 57 -0.75 3.63 -7.07
N ASN A 58 -2.08 3.64 -7.14
CA ASN A 58 -2.82 3.44 -8.38
C ASN A 58 -2.46 4.49 -9.43
N ARG A 59 -2.38 5.77 -9.04
CA ARG A 59 -1.96 6.83 -9.94
C ARG A 59 -0.57 6.53 -10.52
N CYS A 60 0.37 6.07 -9.70
CA CYS A 60 1.73 5.79 -10.13
C CYS A 60 1.85 4.53 -10.99
N LEU A 61 1.09 3.48 -10.67
CA LEU A 61 1.15 2.22 -11.39
C LEU A 61 0.30 2.21 -12.67
N ILE A 62 -0.84 2.88 -12.68
CA ILE A 62 -1.80 2.82 -13.79
C ILE A 62 -1.67 4.06 -14.69
N ASN A 63 -1.64 5.26 -14.10
CA ASN A 63 -1.83 6.49 -14.86
C ASN A 63 -0.51 7.14 -15.32
N GLN A 64 0.58 6.92 -14.59
CA GLN A 64 1.89 7.47 -14.94
C GLN A 64 2.69 6.51 -15.83
N THR A 65 3.43 7.04 -16.80
CA THR A 65 4.34 6.23 -17.62
C THR A 65 5.58 5.82 -16.83
N VAL A 66 6.09 6.69 -15.95
CA VAL A 66 7.31 6.44 -15.19
C VAL A 66 6.95 6.42 -13.71
N LEU A 67 7.40 5.37 -13.01
CA LEU A 67 7.40 5.32 -11.56
C LEU A 67 8.73 5.89 -11.07
N THR A 68 8.70 6.85 -10.16
CA THR A 68 9.91 7.46 -9.60
C THR A 68 10.21 6.92 -8.20
N VAL A 69 11.42 7.19 -7.70
CA VAL A 69 11.78 6.89 -6.31
C VAL A 69 10.91 7.67 -5.33
N ASP A 70 10.61 8.94 -5.64
CA ASP A 70 9.79 9.79 -4.79
C ASP A 70 8.35 9.26 -4.65
N ASP A 71 7.79 8.68 -5.71
CA ASP A 71 6.47 8.02 -5.65
C ASP A 71 6.48 6.83 -4.67
N ILE A 72 7.57 6.05 -4.67
CA ILE A 72 7.72 4.90 -3.77
C ILE A 72 7.91 5.36 -2.33
N GLU A 73 8.76 6.35 -2.10
CA GLU A 73 8.97 6.91 -0.75
C GLU A 73 7.69 7.53 -0.21
N GLN A 74 6.89 8.18 -1.07
CA GLN A 74 5.56 8.66 -0.69
C GLN A 74 4.64 7.51 -0.26
N TYR A 75 4.61 6.40 -1.00
CA TYR A 75 3.81 5.24 -0.62
C TYR A 75 4.31 4.56 0.67
N ARG A 76 5.63 4.44 0.84
CA ARG A 76 6.26 3.94 2.07
C ARG A 76 5.92 4.78 3.29
N THR A 77 5.83 6.10 3.12
CA THR A 77 5.41 7.01 4.19
C THR A 77 4.02 6.64 4.72
N TYR A 78 3.05 6.31 3.85
CA TYR A 78 1.74 5.82 4.30
C TYR A 78 1.82 4.49 5.04
N ILE A 79 2.66 3.57 4.59
CA ILE A 79 2.88 2.28 5.27
C ILE A 79 3.42 2.53 6.69
N ASP A 80 4.41 3.41 6.83
CA ASP A 80 5.04 3.70 8.11
C ASP A 80 4.08 4.44 9.05
N HIS A 81 3.28 5.39 8.55
CA HIS A 81 2.20 6.00 9.33
C HIS A 81 1.17 4.97 9.81
N ALA A 82 0.78 4.02 8.95
CA ALA A 82 -0.14 2.97 9.33
C ALA A 82 0.46 2.05 10.41
N LYS A 83 1.75 1.71 10.33
CA LYS A 83 2.43 0.93 11.38
C LYS A 83 2.40 1.61 12.74
N LEU A 84 2.59 2.94 12.77
CA LEU A 84 2.49 3.71 14.01
C LEU A 84 1.07 3.65 14.61
N ALA A 85 0.05 3.46 13.77
CA ALA A 85 -1.35 3.34 14.19
C ALA A 85 -1.78 1.92 14.56
N ASP A 86 -1.01 0.87 14.23
CA ASP A 86 -1.43 -0.53 14.42
C ASP A 86 -1.70 -0.86 15.89
N GLU A 87 -0.90 -0.33 16.81
CA GLU A 87 -1.13 -0.55 18.25
C GLU A 87 -2.41 0.14 18.73
N LEU A 88 -2.60 1.42 18.36
CA LEU A 88 -3.81 2.18 18.65
C LEU A 88 -5.04 1.46 18.09
N ARG A 89 -4.94 0.97 16.86
CA ARG A 89 -5.97 0.16 16.20
C ARG A 89 -6.30 -1.07 17.03
N ASN A 90 -5.31 -1.90 17.32
CA ASN A 90 -5.54 -3.19 17.99
C ASN A 90 -6.12 -3.04 19.40
N ASN A 91 -5.82 -1.93 20.08
CA ASN A 91 -6.22 -1.71 21.47
C ASN A 91 -7.53 -0.92 21.63
N TYR A 92 -7.86 -0.03 20.69
CA TYR A 92 -8.96 0.93 20.85
C TYR A 92 -9.92 1.01 19.67
N LEU A 93 -9.53 0.53 18.49
CA LEU A 93 -10.36 0.60 17.29
C LEU A 93 -10.90 -0.78 16.94
N GLY A 94 -12.02 -0.82 16.24
CA GLY A 94 -12.58 -2.09 15.78
C GLY A 94 -11.75 -2.72 14.66
N LYS A 95 -12.02 -4.00 14.39
CA LYS A 95 -11.29 -4.81 13.39
C LYS A 95 -11.51 -4.33 11.95
N GLU A 96 -12.57 -3.57 11.72
CA GLU A 96 -12.92 -2.93 10.46
C GLU A 96 -11.89 -1.89 10.00
N ILE A 97 -11.09 -1.34 10.92
CA ILE A 97 -10.02 -0.43 10.56
C ILE A 97 -8.85 -1.20 9.95
N VAL A 98 -8.31 -0.65 8.87
CA VAL A 98 -7.29 -1.29 8.06
C VAL A 98 -5.96 -1.35 8.83
N HIS A 99 -5.32 -2.53 8.81
CA HIS A 99 -3.98 -2.75 9.38
C HIS A 99 -2.90 -2.38 8.36
N SER A 100 -1.70 -1.98 8.81
CA SER A 100 -0.60 -1.58 7.92
C SER A 100 -0.26 -2.63 6.84
N SER A 101 -0.40 -3.92 7.17
CA SER A 101 -0.18 -5.04 6.24
C SER A 101 -1.07 -5.01 5.00
N ALA A 102 -2.22 -4.34 5.05
CA ALA A 102 -3.12 -4.21 3.91
C ALA A 102 -2.52 -3.37 2.77
N PHE A 103 -1.60 -2.45 3.05
CA PHE A 103 -0.87 -1.73 2.01
C PHE A 103 0.04 -2.68 1.23
N ILE A 104 0.80 -3.52 1.92
CA ILE A 104 1.68 -4.50 1.28
C ILE A 104 0.87 -5.50 0.46
N LEU A 105 -0.25 -6.00 1.01
CA LEU A 105 -1.16 -6.88 0.29
C LEU A 105 -1.72 -6.22 -0.97
N TYR A 106 -2.13 -4.95 -0.86
CA TYR A 106 -2.65 -4.20 -2.00
C TYR A 106 -1.59 -3.99 -3.09
N LEU A 107 -0.36 -3.62 -2.70
CA LEU A 107 0.77 -3.52 -3.61
C LEU A 107 1.02 -4.85 -4.34
N ASP A 108 1.02 -5.96 -3.60
CA ASP A 108 1.24 -7.29 -4.16
C ASP A 108 0.18 -7.65 -5.21
N GLN A 109 -1.09 -7.33 -4.92
CA GLN A 109 -2.21 -7.50 -5.87
C GLN A 109 -2.04 -6.63 -7.12
N GLN A 110 -1.61 -5.38 -6.98
CA GLN A 110 -1.37 -4.51 -8.14
C GLN A 110 -0.24 -5.03 -9.03
N VAL A 111 0.84 -5.53 -8.41
CA VAL A 111 1.93 -6.18 -9.15
C VAL A 111 1.43 -7.41 -9.92
N ASP A 112 0.60 -8.25 -9.29
CA ASP A 112 0.02 -9.42 -9.97
C ASP A 112 -0.87 -9.04 -11.16
N ILE A 113 -1.61 -7.93 -11.06
CA ILE A 113 -2.41 -7.41 -12.19
C ILE A 113 -1.49 -6.99 -13.34
N ILE A 114 -0.41 -6.26 -13.06
CA ILE A 114 0.57 -5.84 -14.08
C ILE A 114 1.22 -7.07 -14.74
N LEU A 115 1.58 -8.08 -13.94
CA LEU A 115 2.20 -9.31 -14.45
C LEU A 115 1.27 -10.12 -15.35
N LYS A 116 -0.01 -10.24 -14.99
CA LYS A 116 -1.01 -10.88 -15.84
C LYS A 116 -1.14 -10.15 -17.18
N SER A 117 -1.24 -8.81 -17.15
CA SER A 117 -1.26 -8.00 -18.37
C SER A 117 0.00 -8.18 -19.21
N LEU A 118 1.17 -8.32 -18.59
CA LEU A 118 2.44 -8.56 -19.28
C LEU A 118 2.49 -9.91 -20.04
N GLN A 119 1.80 -10.94 -19.55
CA GLN A 119 1.76 -12.25 -20.22
C GLN A 119 1.06 -12.18 -21.58
N GLU A 120 0.07 -11.30 -21.71
CA GLU A 120 -0.74 -11.11 -22.92
C GLU A 120 -0.05 -10.21 -23.96
N LYS A 121 1.01 -9.50 -23.59
CA LYS A 121 1.71 -8.55 -24.47
C LYS A 121 2.80 -9.21 -25.30
N ASP A 122 2.98 -8.67 -26.51
CA ASP A 122 4.10 -9.00 -27.39
C ASP A 122 5.40 -8.35 -26.94
N ILE A 123 6.52 -8.86 -27.44
CA ILE A 123 7.86 -8.41 -27.04
C ILE A 123 8.20 -6.99 -27.49
N ASP A 124 7.52 -6.48 -28.52
CA ASP A 124 7.71 -5.15 -29.11
C ASP A 124 6.72 -4.11 -28.56
N ASP A 125 5.80 -4.50 -27.67
CA ASP A 125 4.88 -3.59 -27.01
C ASP A 125 5.62 -2.66 -26.02
N LEU A 126 5.64 -1.36 -26.32
CA LEU A 126 6.25 -0.34 -25.47
C LEU A 126 5.68 -0.35 -24.05
N SER A 127 4.40 -0.67 -23.89
CA SER A 127 3.74 -0.74 -22.60
C SER A 127 4.19 -1.94 -21.76
N ALA A 128 4.77 -2.99 -22.38
CA ALA A 128 5.42 -4.07 -21.67
C ALA A 128 6.72 -3.60 -21.01
N LYS A 129 7.56 -2.86 -21.74
CA LYS A 129 8.76 -2.23 -21.19
C LYS A 129 8.41 -1.33 -20.01
N THR A 130 7.43 -0.45 -20.18
CA THR A 130 6.96 0.44 -19.10
C THR A 130 6.56 -0.32 -17.85
N SER A 131 5.84 -1.43 -18.01
CA SER A 131 5.38 -2.27 -16.90
C SER A 131 6.54 -2.98 -16.19
N LEU A 132 7.50 -3.52 -16.95
CA LEU A 132 8.72 -4.14 -16.40
C LEU A 132 9.59 -3.13 -15.65
N ASP A 133 9.75 -1.92 -16.18
CA ASP A 133 10.51 -0.85 -15.53
C ASP A 133 9.88 -0.48 -14.18
N LYS A 134 8.54 -0.38 -14.10
CA LYS A 134 7.84 -0.14 -12.82
C LYS A 134 8.08 -1.26 -11.81
N ILE A 135 7.91 -2.52 -12.23
CA ILE A 135 8.12 -3.68 -11.35
C ILE A 135 9.58 -3.75 -10.89
N LYS A 136 10.54 -3.42 -11.77
CA LYS A 136 11.96 -3.34 -11.43
C LYS A 136 12.20 -2.36 -10.30
N ILE A 137 11.68 -1.14 -10.39
CA ILE A 137 11.86 -0.15 -9.34
C ILE A 137 11.18 -0.63 -8.06
N LEU A 138 9.94 -1.12 -8.10
CA LEU A 138 9.27 -1.69 -6.93
C LEU A 138 10.11 -2.81 -6.26
N SER A 139 10.74 -3.68 -7.03
CA SER A 139 11.57 -4.78 -6.52
C SER A 139 12.81 -4.32 -5.74
N MET A 140 13.28 -3.10 -5.96
CA MET A 140 14.39 -2.52 -5.21
C MET A 140 14.00 -2.12 -3.79
N TYR A 141 12.71 -1.84 -3.55
CA TYR A 141 12.19 -1.35 -2.26
C TYR A 141 11.35 -2.38 -1.52
N PHE A 142 10.76 -3.34 -2.22
CA PHE A 142 9.94 -4.40 -1.65
C PHE A 142 10.50 -5.76 -2.07
N SER A 143 11.21 -6.41 -1.16
CA SER A 143 11.94 -7.67 -1.41
C SER A 143 11.07 -8.77 -2.02
N ASP A 144 9.81 -8.83 -1.61
CA ASP A 144 8.86 -9.87 -2.03
C ASP A 144 8.51 -9.76 -3.51
N ILE A 145 8.67 -8.57 -4.10
CA ILE A 145 8.45 -8.31 -5.53
C ILE A 145 9.64 -8.78 -6.38
N ASN A 146 10.83 -8.94 -5.81
CA ASN A 146 12.03 -9.32 -6.56
C ASN A 146 11.90 -10.67 -7.28
N ARG A 147 11.27 -11.65 -6.63
CA ARG A 147 11.01 -12.93 -7.30
C ARG A 147 10.08 -12.73 -8.51
N LYS A 148 8.98 -12.01 -8.31
CA LYS A 148 8.00 -11.71 -9.35
C LYS A 148 8.61 -10.95 -10.55
N TYR A 149 9.52 -10.02 -10.29
CA TYR A 149 10.27 -9.31 -11.33
C TYR A 149 11.16 -10.24 -12.16
N LYS A 150 11.90 -11.15 -11.49
CA LYS A 150 12.77 -12.12 -12.17
C LYS A 150 11.96 -13.06 -13.05
N ASP A 151 10.85 -13.57 -12.53
CA ASP A 151 9.94 -14.46 -13.26
C ASP A 151 9.40 -13.75 -14.53
N ALA A 152 9.02 -12.48 -14.41
CA ALA A 152 8.57 -11.67 -15.55
C ALA A 152 9.67 -11.48 -16.61
N CYS A 153 10.89 -11.17 -16.19
CA CYS A 153 12.04 -11.04 -17.09
C CYS A 153 12.33 -12.35 -17.84
N GLN A 154 12.19 -13.49 -17.16
CA GLN A 154 12.41 -14.79 -17.76
C GLN A 154 11.38 -15.08 -18.85
N VAL A 155 10.08 -14.82 -18.59
CA VAL A 155 9.01 -15.00 -19.60
C VAL A 155 9.29 -14.20 -20.87
N PHE A 156 9.72 -12.94 -20.75
CA PHE A 156 10.06 -12.12 -21.92
C PHE A 156 11.31 -12.61 -22.64
N SER A 157 12.30 -13.11 -21.89
CA SER A 157 13.51 -13.69 -22.46
C SER A 157 13.19 -14.94 -23.29
N GLU A 158 12.32 -15.81 -22.79
CA GLU A 158 11.85 -17.01 -23.49
C GLU A 158 11.05 -16.67 -24.75
N LYS A 159 10.15 -15.68 -24.69
CA LYS A 159 9.42 -15.16 -25.86
C LYS A 159 10.38 -14.64 -26.93
N TYR A 160 11.39 -13.87 -26.53
CA TYR A 160 12.40 -13.34 -27.45
C TYR A 160 13.21 -14.46 -28.11
N GLU A 161 13.69 -15.44 -27.35
CA GLU A 161 14.41 -16.59 -27.89
C GLU A 161 13.58 -17.40 -28.89
N PHE A 162 12.29 -17.58 -28.63
CA PHE A 162 11.38 -18.26 -29.55
C PHE A 162 11.31 -17.54 -30.89
N ILE A 163 11.15 -16.21 -30.89
CA ILE A 163 11.09 -15.40 -32.12
C ILE A 163 12.41 -15.46 -32.89
N VAL A 164 13.56 -15.36 -32.20
CA VAL A 164 14.88 -15.48 -32.83
C VAL A 164 15.07 -16.86 -33.48
N LYS A 165 14.65 -17.94 -32.80
CA LYS A 165 14.72 -19.31 -33.36
C LYS A 165 13.80 -19.46 -34.57
N ALA A 166 12.57 -18.94 -34.50
CA ALA A 166 11.64 -18.97 -35.62
C ALA A 166 12.21 -18.25 -36.85
N PHE A 167 12.80 -17.07 -36.65
CA PHE A 167 13.45 -16.32 -37.73
C PHE A 167 14.60 -17.12 -38.37
N LYS A 168 15.49 -17.69 -37.55
CA LYS A 168 16.61 -18.52 -38.03
C LYS A 168 16.18 -19.75 -38.84
N ASN A 169 15.01 -20.31 -38.55
CA ASN A 169 14.47 -21.48 -39.25
C ASN A 169 13.68 -21.11 -40.52
N SER A 170 13.42 -19.82 -40.74
CA SER A 170 12.67 -19.29 -41.89
C SER A 170 13.54 -18.67 -42.99
N VAL A 171 14.85 -18.60 -42.77
CA VAL A 171 15.90 -18.15 -43.71
C VAL A 171 16.68 -19.36 -44.18
#